data_AF-A0A7S3PKI6-F1
#
_entry.id   AF-A0A7S3PKI6-F1
#
_cell.length_a   1.000
_cell.length_b   1.000
_cell.length_c   1.000
_cell.angle_alpha   90.00
_cell.angle_beta   90.00
_cell.angle_gamma   90.00
#
_symmetry.space_group_name_H-M   'P 1'
#
loop_
_entity.id
_entity.type
_entity.pdbx_description
1 polymer ?
#
loop_
_entity_poly.entity_id
_entity_poly.type
_entity_poly.pdbx_seq_one_letter_code
_entity_poly.pdbx_strand_id
1 'polypeptide(L)'
;NGGLDKVMVENLKKLEPEDRTRCLQCSKASVVALVKQYANEISCSGCVRTLLSTLNGSLFENQSSHSHSKSTGILSAIISEVDNDGGFRLRPQWESSIETVGKLFKVFNDSSYLSRRSNNGKRHRCSLHAVSSRVDIDCESLWRDMPLYLRKRTACLRVEELTEALSKHLKNLYFCRDCRGNVQRALEILISNADVEDADIDDSFCEEYFVPFQLESRDDDYFTDEDEQEYVTHSLDLDHDHDHDHEHNPSHDHYHDNCAECGDGHDEFQHEHHENECDEDCDCEYLDDDEHDDDEVFMDDHHHHNGKCCYEGADCELIGQPSHVSCALRQVPHLIRRAVEADERDEVARAKGQSSDRHAPTLKEGQSELLNCIGKLLQTRMRDSWIMHLVKRQTDEILLWLILSCMRTNVERVIQYNVGNEALISLLEEEADNIKKSKKKKKKKKKKGKKSQDSNNGG
;
A
#
# COMPACT_ATOMS: atom_id res chain seq x y z
N ASN A 1 4.58 -6.88 -26.46
CA ASN A 1 5.05 -8.13 -27.16
C ASN A 1 4.83 -9.44 -26.38
N GLY A 2 3.76 -9.59 -25.58
CA GLY A 2 3.49 -10.84 -24.86
C GLY A 2 3.08 -11.98 -25.80
N GLY A 3 3.85 -13.08 -25.79
CA GLY A 3 3.50 -14.29 -26.54
C GLY A 3 2.15 -14.88 -26.13
N LEU A 4 1.72 -15.93 -26.83
CA LEU A 4 0.45 -16.61 -26.56
C LEU A 4 0.67 -17.85 -25.68
N ASP A 5 -0.15 -18.05 -24.64
CA ASP A 5 -0.23 -19.34 -23.96
C ASP A 5 -0.96 -20.36 -24.85
N LYS A 6 -0.18 -21.04 -25.71
CA LYS A 6 -0.71 -22.00 -26.68
C LYS A 6 -1.44 -23.16 -26.03
N VAL A 7 -0.97 -23.63 -24.87
CA VAL A 7 -1.57 -24.77 -24.16
C VAL A 7 -2.95 -24.38 -23.65
N MET A 8 -3.07 -23.21 -23.02
CA MET A 8 -4.36 -22.70 -22.56
C MET A 8 -5.34 -22.50 -23.73
N VAL A 9 -4.88 -21.93 -24.85
CA VAL A 9 -5.69 -21.72 -26.05
C VAL A 9 -6.19 -23.04 -26.64
N GLU A 10 -5.32 -24.04 -26.77
CA GLU A 10 -5.69 -25.36 -27.28
C GLU A 10 -6.68 -26.07 -26.35
N ASN A 11 -6.50 -25.95 -25.04
CA ASN A 11 -7.42 -26.51 -24.06
C ASN A 11 -8.80 -25.84 -24.13
N LEU A 12 -8.85 -24.51 -24.20
CA LEU A 12 -10.12 -23.80 -24.36
C LEU A 12 -10.82 -24.16 -25.68
N LYS A 13 -10.09 -24.39 -26.77
CA LYS A 13 -10.66 -24.83 -28.06
C LYS A 13 -11.34 -26.20 -28.01
N LYS A 14 -10.96 -27.06 -27.06
CA LYS A 14 -11.57 -28.39 -26.84
C LYS A 14 -12.84 -28.35 -25.98
N LEU A 15 -13.16 -27.20 -25.39
CA LEU A 15 -14.32 -27.05 -24.51
C LEU A 15 -15.51 -26.45 -25.25
N GLU A 16 -16.70 -26.96 -24.92
CA GLU A 16 -17.97 -26.35 -25.32
C GLU A 16 -18.10 -24.92 -24.75
N PRO A 17 -18.84 -24.02 -25.42
CA PRO A 17 -18.96 -22.62 -24.99
C PRO A 17 -19.39 -22.45 -23.53
N GLU A 18 -20.32 -23.26 -23.05
CA GLU A 18 -20.82 -23.22 -21.67
C GLU A 18 -19.74 -23.61 -20.65
N ASP A 19 -18.98 -24.67 -20.95
CA ASP A 19 -17.86 -25.12 -20.11
C ASP A 19 -16.74 -24.09 -20.08
N ARG A 20 -16.46 -23.41 -21.20
CA ARG A 20 -15.48 -22.31 -21.25
C ARG A 20 -15.87 -21.19 -20.29
N THR A 21 -17.09 -20.67 -20.41
CA THR A 21 -17.58 -19.57 -19.55
C THR A 21 -17.59 -20.00 -18.09
N ARG A 22 -17.94 -21.25 -17.78
CA ARG A 22 -17.89 -21.76 -16.40
C ARG A 22 -16.46 -21.88 -15.86
N CYS A 23 -15.48 -22.25 -16.70
CA CYS A 23 -14.08 -22.38 -16.28
C CYS A 23 -13.39 -21.03 -16.05
N LEU A 24 -13.83 -19.97 -16.73
CA LEU A 24 -13.35 -18.60 -16.56
C LEU A 24 -14.02 -17.87 -15.38
N GLN A 25 -14.46 -18.65 -14.40
CA GLN A 25 -15.05 -18.21 -13.14
C GLN A 25 -14.44 -19.00 -11.99
N CYS A 26 -14.34 -18.39 -10.82
CA CYS A 26 -13.93 -19.08 -9.60
C CYS A 26 -14.56 -18.48 -8.35
N SER A 27 -14.79 -19.32 -7.34
CA SER A 27 -15.32 -18.86 -6.05
C SER A 27 -14.23 -18.21 -5.19
N LYS A 28 -14.61 -17.26 -4.33
CA LYS A 28 -13.74 -16.73 -3.26
C LYS A 28 -13.13 -17.83 -2.38
N ALA A 29 -13.90 -18.87 -2.05
CA ALA A 29 -13.40 -20.02 -1.30
C ALA A 29 -12.25 -20.75 -2.01
N SER A 30 -12.34 -20.90 -3.34
CA SER A 30 -11.27 -21.48 -4.15
C SER A 30 -10.01 -20.61 -4.14
N VAL A 31 -10.15 -19.29 -4.26
CA VAL A 31 -9.02 -18.35 -4.21
C VAL A 31 -8.37 -18.36 -2.82
N VAL A 32 -9.16 -18.36 -1.74
CA VAL A 32 -8.66 -18.49 -0.36
C VAL A 32 -7.88 -19.80 -0.16
N ALA A 33 -8.35 -20.91 -0.75
CA ALA A 33 -7.62 -22.18 -0.72
C ALA A 33 -6.26 -22.07 -1.44
N LEU A 34 -6.20 -21.37 -2.59
CA LEU A 34 -4.94 -21.10 -3.28
C LEU A 34 -4.01 -20.21 -2.46
N VAL A 35 -4.50 -19.18 -1.78
CA VAL A 35 -3.67 -18.34 -0.88
C VAL A 35 -2.99 -19.22 0.16
N LYS A 36 -3.71 -20.18 0.76
CA LYS A 36 -3.16 -21.10 1.76
C LYS A 36 -2.14 -22.06 1.14
N GLN A 37 -2.42 -22.58 -0.06
CA GLN A 37 -1.52 -23.46 -0.80
C GLN A 37 -0.19 -22.76 -1.14
N TYR A 38 -0.27 -21.51 -1.60
CA TYR A 38 0.87 -20.71 -2.07
C TYR A 38 1.49 -19.83 -0.97
N ALA A 39 1.08 -19.97 0.30
CA ALA A 39 1.55 -19.12 1.39
C ALA A 39 3.09 -19.13 1.53
N ASN A 40 3.72 -20.28 1.31
CA ASN A 40 5.18 -20.42 1.34
C ASN A 40 5.87 -19.72 0.16
N GLU A 41 5.23 -19.69 -1.01
CA GLU A 41 5.77 -19.05 -2.22
C GLU A 41 5.61 -17.52 -2.17
N ILE A 42 4.54 -17.03 -1.53
CA ILE A 42 4.33 -15.59 -1.28
C ILE A 42 5.39 -15.04 -0.31
N SER A 43 6.03 -15.89 0.51
CA SER A 43 7.15 -15.64 1.43
C SER A 43 6.92 -14.61 2.55
N CYS A 44 6.01 -13.65 2.37
CA CYS A 44 5.68 -12.61 3.33
C CYS A 44 4.32 -12.87 3.99
N SER A 45 4.29 -13.06 5.32
CA SER A 45 3.01 -13.23 6.03
C SER A 45 2.17 -11.96 6.13
N GLY A 46 2.77 -10.78 5.93
CA GLY A 46 2.05 -9.53 5.75
C GLY A 46 1.20 -9.59 4.49
N CYS A 47 1.79 -9.90 3.34
CA CYS A 47 1.07 -10.08 2.08
C CYS A 47 -0.04 -11.13 2.19
N VAL A 48 0.23 -12.29 2.81
CA VAL A 48 -0.80 -13.33 3.01
C VAL A 48 -1.95 -12.82 3.88
N ARG A 49 -1.68 -12.12 4.98
CA ARG A 49 -2.71 -11.52 5.83
C ARG A 49 -3.51 -10.46 5.10
N THR A 50 -2.85 -9.57 4.35
CA THR A 50 -3.51 -8.55 3.53
C THR A 50 -4.41 -9.21 2.49
N LEU A 51 -3.93 -10.20 1.74
CA LEU A 51 -4.72 -10.96 0.77
C LEU A 51 -5.96 -11.61 1.40
N LEU A 52 -5.78 -12.28 2.54
CA LEU A 52 -6.91 -12.90 3.25
C LEU A 52 -7.87 -11.86 3.81
N SER A 53 -7.39 -10.72 4.28
CA SER A 53 -8.23 -9.62 4.76
C SER A 53 -9.03 -9.01 3.61
N THR A 54 -8.38 -8.74 2.47
CA THR A 54 -9.02 -8.25 1.24
C THR A 54 -10.04 -9.25 0.71
N LEU A 55 -9.72 -10.54 0.74
CA LEU A 55 -10.65 -11.59 0.34
C LEU A 55 -11.79 -11.72 1.34
N ASN A 56 -11.56 -11.69 2.65
CA ASN A 56 -12.59 -11.94 3.68
C ASN A 56 -13.49 -10.74 3.94
N GLY A 57 -12.97 -9.52 3.79
CA GLY A 57 -13.81 -8.35 3.59
C GLY A 57 -14.73 -8.60 2.41
N SER A 58 -15.92 -8.01 2.41
CA SER A 58 -16.54 -7.78 1.11
C SER A 58 -15.56 -6.87 0.37
N LEU A 59 -15.14 -7.25 -0.82
CA LEU A 59 -14.37 -6.36 -1.67
C LEU A 59 -15.13 -5.03 -1.91
N PHE A 60 -16.44 -4.98 -1.60
CA PHE A 60 -17.38 -3.91 -1.96
C PHE A 60 -18.52 -3.61 -0.95
N GLU A 61 -18.55 -4.15 0.29
CA GLU A 61 -19.75 -4.00 1.15
C GLU A 61 -19.46 -4.08 2.66
N ASN A 62 -19.45 -2.90 3.30
CA ASN A 62 -20.28 -2.56 4.47
C ASN A 62 -19.77 -1.25 5.10
N GLN A 63 -20.03 -0.12 4.44
CA GLN A 63 -20.33 1.14 5.12
C GLN A 63 -21.48 1.82 4.38
N SER A 64 -22.52 2.12 5.14
CA SER A 64 -23.67 2.94 4.77
C SER A 64 -23.22 4.27 4.17
N SER A 65 -23.85 4.64 3.05
CA SER A 65 -23.88 5.98 2.44
C SER A 65 -22.51 6.63 2.16
N HIS A 66 -22.10 6.58 0.89
CA HIS A 66 -21.02 7.37 0.26
C HIS A 66 -19.57 6.92 0.51
N SER A 67 -19.18 5.76 -0.05
CA SER A 67 -17.89 5.55 -0.73
C SER A 67 -17.83 4.08 -1.16
N HIS A 68 -17.92 3.82 -2.46
CA HIS A 68 -17.84 2.47 -2.98
C HIS A 68 -16.36 2.09 -3.05
N SER A 69 -15.86 1.26 -2.14
CA SER A 69 -14.55 0.63 -2.35
C SER A 69 -14.67 -0.34 -3.52
N LYS A 70 -14.64 0.17 -4.74
CA LYS A 70 -14.52 -0.68 -5.90
C LYS A 70 -13.10 -1.19 -5.92
N SER A 71 -12.88 -2.46 -6.24
CA SER A 71 -11.54 -2.87 -6.67
C SER A 71 -11.12 -1.88 -7.77
N THR A 72 -9.97 -1.25 -7.59
CA THR A 72 -9.42 -0.26 -8.52
C THR A 72 -8.22 -0.89 -9.23
N GLY A 73 -7.78 -0.29 -10.33
CA GLY A 73 -6.57 -0.73 -11.01
C GLY A 73 -6.77 -1.99 -11.85
N ILE A 74 -5.69 -2.76 -11.99
CA ILE A 74 -5.60 -3.86 -12.96
C ILE A 74 -6.56 -5.01 -12.66
N LEU A 75 -6.83 -5.29 -11.38
CA LEU A 75 -7.72 -6.34 -10.96
C LEU A 75 -9.14 -6.08 -11.46
N SER A 76 -9.66 -4.86 -11.27
CA SER A 76 -11.03 -4.53 -11.68
C SER A 76 -11.16 -4.30 -13.17
N ALA A 77 -10.09 -3.92 -13.87
CA ALA A 77 -10.06 -3.85 -15.32
C ALA A 77 -10.25 -5.24 -15.97
N ILE A 78 -9.78 -6.30 -15.32
CA ILE A 78 -9.77 -7.67 -15.86
C ILE A 78 -10.89 -8.53 -15.28
N ILE A 79 -11.14 -8.42 -13.98
CA ILE A 79 -12.06 -9.28 -13.23
C ILE A 79 -13.32 -8.49 -12.83
N SER A 80 -14.47 -9.14 -12.94
CA SER A 80 -15.75 -8.72 -12.36
C SER A 80 -16.13 -9.67 -11.23
N GLU A 81 -16.76 -9.14 -10.18
CA GLU A 81 -17.37 -9.97 -9.14
C GLU A 81 -18.68 -10.59 -9.66
N VAL A 82 -18.95 -11.83 -9.25
CA VAL A 82 -20.13 -12.61 -9.61
C VAL A 82 -20.92 -12.87 -8.34
N ASP A 83 -22.15 -12.36 -8.33
CA ASP A 83 -23.18 -12.63 -7.32
C ASP A 83 -22.82 -12.22 -5.88
N ASN A 84 -23.81 -12.32 -4.97
CA ASN A 84 -23.68 -11.92 -3.56
C ASN A 84 -22.70 -12.78 -2.74
N ASP A 85 -22.27 -13.93 -3.28
CA ASP A 85 -21.36 -14.87 -2.61
C ASP A 85 -19.87 -14.56 -2.88
N GLY A 86 -19.57 -13.52 -3.67
CA GLY A 86 -18.21 -13.03 -3.92
C GLY A 86 -17.40 -13.89 -4.89
N GLY A 87 -18.01 -14.39 -5.96
CA GLY A 87 -17.28 -15.08 -7.03
C GLY A 87 -16.48 -14.12 -7.91
N PHE A 88 -15.51 -14.63 -8.65
CA PHE A 88 -14.74 -13.87 -9.64
C PHE A 88 -14.99 -14.41 -11.05
N ARG A 89 -15.14 -13.52 -12.03
CA ARG A 89 -15.27 -13.83 -13.45
C ARG A 89 -14.41 -12.91 -14.29
N LEU A 90 -13.88 -13.43 -15.39
CA LEU A 90 -13.22 -12.60 -16.38
C LEU A 90 -14.22 -11.66 -17.07
N ARG A 91 -13.94 -10.36 -17.17
CA ARG A 91 -14.89 -9.44 -17.81
C ARG A 91 -15.15 -9.82 -19.28
N PRO A 92 -16.37 -9.60 -19.81
CA PRO A 92 -16.73 -10.00 -21.17
C PRO A 92 -15.79 -9.47 -22.27
N GLN A 93 -15.22 -8.28 -22.09
CA GLN A 93 -14.24 -7.72 -23.03
C GLN A 93 -13.01 -8.61 -23.25
N TRP A 94 -12.58 -9.33 -22.20
CA TRP A 94 -11.44 -10.25 -22.23
C TRP A 94 -11.85 -11.67 -22.66
N GLU A 95 -13.14 -12.01 -22.56
CA GLU A 95 -13.72 -13.27 -23.06
C GLU A 95 -14.04 -13.23 -24.57
N SER A 96 -13.87 -12.07 -25.22
CA SER A 96 -14.20 -11.85 -26.63
C SER A 96 -13.51 -12.81 -27.61
N SER A 97 -12.31 -13.30 -27.28
CA SER A 97 -11.62 -14.33 -28.05
C SER A 97 -10.76 -15.24 -27.16
N ILE A 98 -10.62 -16.51 -27.56
CA ILE A 98 -9.76 -17.48 -26.86
C ILE A 98 -8.30 -17.00 -26.89
N GLU A 99 -7.88 -16.37 -27.98
CA GLU A 99 -6.55 -15.80 -28.12
C GLU A 99 -6.29 -14.65 -27.12
N THR A 100 -7.29 -13.81 -26.85
CA THR A 100 -7.21 -12.76 -25.81
C THR A 100 -6.99 -13.38 -24.44
N VAL A 101 -7.76 -14.42 -24.10
CA VAL A 101 -7.59 -15.18 -22.84
C VAL A 101 -6.20 -15.79 -22.78
N GLY A 102 -5.73 -16.42 -23.86
CA GLY A 102 -4.37 -16.99 -23.93
C GLY A 102 -3.26 -15.97 -23.70
N LYS A 103 -3.41 -14.74 -24.20
CA LYS A 103 -2.46 -13.64 -23.94
C LYS A 103 -2.50 -13.21 -22.48
N LEU A 104 -3.70 -13.03 -21.92
CA LEU A 104 -3.88 -12.65 -20.52
C LEU A 104 -3.20 -13.63 -19.56
N PHE A 105 -3.43 -14.93 -19.74
CA PHE A 105 -2.83 -15.98 -18.92
C PHE A 105 -1.32 -16.06 -19.11
N LYS A 106 -0.80 -15.76 -20.31
CA LYS A 106 0.65 -15.70 -20.53
C LYS A 106 1.31 -14.55 -19.77
N VAL A 107 0.67 -13.38 -19.75
CA VAL A 107 1.18 -12.17 -19.10
C VAL A 107 1.09 -12.28 -17.58
N PHE A 108 -0.07 -12.65 -17.05
CA PHE A 108 -0.38 -12.55 -15.62
C PHE A 108 -0.34 -13.88 -14.86
N ASN A 109 -0.17 -15.01 -15.54
CA ASN A 109 -0.15 -16.34 -14.91
C ASN A 109 1.13 -17.13 -15.24
N ASP A 110 2.26 -16.43 -15.23
CA ASP A 110 3.60 -17.04 -15.27
C ASP A 110 3.88 -17.71 -13.90
N SER A 111 4.32 -18.98 -13.93
CA SER A 111 4.64 -19.76 -12.72
C SER A 111 5.78 -19.17 -11.91
N SER A 112 6.64 -18.36 -12.54
CA SER A 112 7.76 -17.69 -11.88
C SER A 112 7.37 -16.36 -11.21
N TYR A 113 6.11 -15.93 -11.28
CA TYR A 113 5.67 -14.65 -10.76
C TYR A 113 5.86 -14.52 -9.24
N LEU A 114 5.43 -15.53 -8.47
CA LEU A 114 5.60 -15.56 -7.03
C LEU A 114 7.07 -15.78 -6.64
N SER A 115 7.78 -16.66 -7.34
CA SER A 115 9.18 -16.97 -7.05
C SER A 115 10.11 -15.77 -7.26
N ARG A 116 9.86 -14.91 -8.26
CA ARG A 116 10.60 -13.66 -8.49
C ARG A 116 10.51 -12.66 -7.33
N ARG A 117 9.52 -12.84 -6.44
CA ARG A 117 9.33 -12.00 -5.23
C ARG A 117 9.97 -12.58 -3.97
N SER A 118 10.38 -13.85 -4.00
CA SER A 118 10.95 -14.58 -2.85
C SER A 118 12.45 -14.34 -2.65
N ASN A 119 12.96 -13.15 -2.95
CA ASN A 119 14.40 -12.85 -2.91
C ASN A 119 14.99 -12.68 -1.49
N ASN A 120 14.33 -13.16 -0.44
CA ASN A 120 14.89 -13.11 0.91
C ASN A 120 14.64 -14.42 1.66
N GLY A 121 15.53 -15.40 1.47
CA GLY A 121 15.55 -16.68 2.20
C GLY A 121 15.74 -16.60 3.72
N LYS A 122 15.62 -15.40 4.33
CA LYS A 122 15.73 -15.17 5.77
C LYS A 122 14.69 -14.21 6.36
N ARG A 123 13.90 -13.47 5.56
CA ARG A 123 12.93 -12.49 6.09
C ARG A 123 11.50 -12.92 5.76
N HIS A 124 10.71 -13.17 6.80
CA HIS A 124 9.28 -13.49 6.71
C HIS A 124 8.39 -12.27 6.34
N ARG A 125 8.99 -11.10 6.08
CA ARG A 125 8.30 -9.85 5.70
C ARG A 125 8.99 -9.19 4.51
N CYS A 126 8.22 -8.74 3.52
CA CYS A 126 8.72 -7.95 2.39
C CYS A 126 9.03 -6.50 2.83
N SER A 127 9.68 -5.72 1.96
CA SER A 127 10.00 -4.31 2.21
C SER A 127 8.77 -3.46 2.52
N LEU A 128 7.62 -3.75 1.91
CA LEU A 128 6.36 -3.02 2.13
C LEU A 128 5.66 -3.35 3.46
N HIS A 129 5.95 -4.51 4.05
CA HIS A 129 5.40 -4.94 5.34
C HIS A 129 6.46 -4.99 6.46
N ALA A 130 7.65 -4.45 6.22
CA ALA A 130 8.69 -4.31 7.22
C ALA A 130 8.36 -3.14 8.16
N VAL A 131 8.58 -3.32 9.46
CA VAL A 131 8.30 -2.30 10.51
C VAL A 131 9.16 -1.04 10.33
N SER A 132 10.32 -1.19 9.69
CA SER A 132 11.21 -0.11 9.31
C SER A 132 11.43 -0.16 7.82
N SER A 133 10.36 0.03 7.04
CA SER A 133 10.50 0.44 5.65
C SER A 133 11.01 1.89 5.66
N ARG A 134 12.26 2.09 6.12
CA ARG A 134 13.08 3.25 5.76
C ARG A 134 13.36 3.09 4.29
N VAL A 135 12.34 3.45 3.54
CA VAL A 135 12.45 3.72 2.14
C VAL A 135 13.23 5.02 2.12
N ASP A 136 14.57 4.92 2.10
CA ASP A 136 15.50 6.03 1.83
C ASP A 136 15.34 6.43 0.36
N ILE A 137 14.10 6.75 -0.03
CA ILE A 137 13.77 7.30 -1.33
C ILE A 137 13.73 8.80 -1.16
N ASP A 138 14.39 9.48 -2.09
CA ASP A 138 14.31 10.91 -2.26
C ASP A 138 12.84 11.36 -2.32
N CYS A 139 12.46 12.26 -1.41
CA CYS A 139 11.09 12.73 -1.26
C CYS A 139 10.52 13.31 -2.57
N GLU A 140 11.34 13.97 -3.37
CA GLU A 140 10.89 14.57 -4.64
C GLU A 140 10.56 13.51 -5.67
N SER A 141 11.42 12.49 -5.81
CA SER A 141 11.15 11.35 -6.68
C SER A 141 9.86 10.62 -6.30
N LEU A 142 9.67 10.34 -4.99
CA LEU A 142 8.47 9.68 -4.49
C LEU A 142 7.21 10.53 -4.77
N TRP A 143 7.26 11.84 -4.49
CA TRP A 143 6.14 12.73 -4.74
C TRP A 143 5.77 12.79 -6.24
N ARG A 144 6.77 12.82 -7.13
CA ARG A 144 6.55 12.84 -8.58
C ARG A 144 5.86 11.56 -9.07
N ASP A 145 6.29 10.42 -8.56
CA ASP A 145 5.77 9.10 -8.96
C ASP A 145 4.43 8.78 -8.30
N MET A 146 4.05 9.54 -7.26
CA MET A 146 2.77 9.40 -6.59
C MET A 146 1.60 9.83 -7.51
N PRO A 147 0.58 8.98 -7.68
CA PRO A 147 -0.65 9.34 -8.38
C PRO A 147 -1.25 10.65 -7.90
N LEU A 148 -1.85 11.43 -8.82
CA LEU A 148 -2.37 12.77 -8.52
C LEU A 148 -3.41 12.76 -7.38
N TYR A 149 -4.29 11.76 -7.35
CA TYR A 149 -5.31 11.63 -6.29
C TYR A 149 -4.67 11.45 -4.90
N LEU A 150 -3.58 10.66 -4.80
CA LEU A 150 -2.83 10.50 -3.55
C LEU A 150 -2.05 11.75 -3.17
N ARG A 151 -1.50 12.48 -4.15
CA ARG A 151 -0.86 13.77 -3.89
C ARG A 151 -1.86 14.77 -3.31
N LYS A 152 -3.02 14.91 -3.92
CA LYS A 152 -4.08 15.79 -3.40
C LYS A 152 -4.53 15.37 -1.99
N ARG A 153 -4.78 14.07 -1.75
CA ARG A 153 -5.14 13.56 -0.42
C ARG A 153 -4.04 13.77 0.62
N THR A 154 -2.77 13.67 0.22
CA THR A 154 -1.63 13.89 1.12
C THR A 154 -1.50 15.36 1.48
N ALA A 155 -1.72 16.26 0.51
CA ALA A 155 -1.61 17.71 0.68
C ALA A 155 -2.77 18.33 1.47
N CYS A 156 -3.91 17.64 1.53
CA CYS A 156 -5.02 17.99 2.40
C CYS A 156 -4.85 17.41 3.80
N LEU A 157 -4.84 18.30 4.80
CA LEU A 157 -4.65 17.99 6.21
C LEU A 157 -5.92 18.31 6.98
N ARG A 158 -6.36 17.39 7.85
CA ARG A 158 -7.42 17.71 8.80
C ARG A 158 -6.91 18.69 9.84
N VAL A 159 -7.75 19.66 10.23
CA VAL A 159 -7.38 20.65 11.26
C VAL A 159 -7.08 19.96 12.60
N GLU A 160 -7.83 18.91 12.96
CA GLU A 160 -7.61 18.15 14.19
C GLU A 160 -6.24 17.45 14.16
N GLU A 161 -5.89 16.80 13.05
CA GLU A 161 -4.61 16.11 12.87
C GLU A 161 -3.43 17.08 12.92
N LEU A 162 -3.57 18.26 12.30
CA LEU A 162 -2.55 19.30 12.35
C LEU A 162 -2.37 19.84 13.78
N THR A 163 -3.46 20.06 14.50
CA THR A 163 -3.43 20.55 15.90
C THR A 163 -2.78 19.53 16.84
N GLU A 164 -3.10 18.25 16.68
CA GLU A 164 -2.48 17.15 17.44
C GLU A 164 -0.97 17.04 17.12
N ALA A 165 -0.61 17.08 15.83
CA ALA A 165 0.78 17.04 15.40
C ALA A 165 1.58 18.22 15.96
N LEU A 166 1.01 19.42 15.94
CA LEU A 166 1.64 20.62 16.49
C LEU A 166 1.83 20.51 17.99
N SER A 167 0.81 20.05 18.72
CA SER A 167 0.89 19.87 20.17
C SER A 167 1.99 18.89 20.57
N LYS A 168 2.13 17.79 19.83
CA LYS A 168 3.22 16.81 20.03
C LYS A 168 4.59 17.41 19.67
N HIS A 169 4.67 18.16 18.57
CA HIS A 169 5.89 18.82 18.11
C HIS A 169 6.43 19.83 19.14
N LEU A 170 5.56 20.71 19.63
CA LEU A 170 5.91 21.71 20.64
C LEU A 170 6.35 21.08 21.97
N LYS A 171 5.71 19.97 22.38
CA LYS A 171 6.09 19.22 23.57
C LYS A 171 7.47 18.56 23.45
N ASN A 172 7.82 18.05 22.27
CA ASN A 172 9.08 17.35 22.05
C ASN A 172 10.30 18.29 21.97
N LEU A 173 10.07 19.57 21.67
CA LEU A 173 11.12 20.57 21.43
C LEU A 173 11.27 21.58 22.59
N TYR A 174 10.59 21.33 23.71
CA TYR A 174 10.73 22.10 24.96
C TYR A 174 10.55 23.62 24.82
N PHE A 175 9.62 24.06 23.97
CA PHE A 175 9.31 25.49 23.81
C PHE A 175 8.88 26.12 25.15
N CYS A 176 9.37 27.34 25.43
CA CYS A 176 8.84 28.13 26.54
C CYS A 176 7.38 28.55 26.28
N ARG A 177 6.66 28.98 27.33
CA ARG A 177 5.24 29.34 27.26
C ARG A 177 4.94 30.38 26.18
N ASP A 178 5.75 31.43 26.09
CA ASP A 178 5.51 32.54 25.16
C ASP A 178 5.75 32.13 23.70
N CYS A 179 6.86 31.42 23.45
CA CYS A 179 7.18 30.92 22.11
C CYS A 179 6.14 29.89 21.64
N ARG A 180 5.61 29.07 22.57
CA ARG A 180 4.50 28.16 22.28
C ARG A 180 3.24 28.92 21.85
N GLY A 181 2.94 30.02 22.54
CA GLY A 181 1.82 30.92 22.20
C GLY A 181 1.93 31.48 20.79
N ASN A 182 3.13 31.91 20.37
CA ASN A 182 3.35 32.41 19.00
C ASN A 182 3.10 31.35 17.93
N VAL A 183 3.51 30.09 18.14
CA VAL A 183 3.26 29.00 17.19
C VAL A 183 1.77 28.63 17.14
N GLN A 184 1.09 28.63 18.29
CA GLN A 184 -0.36 28.39 18.36
C GLN A 184 -1.16 29.50 17.67
N ARG A 185 -0.79 30.76 17.90
CA ARG A 185 -1.41 31.91 17.22
C ARG A 185 -1.20 31.85 15.70
N ALA A 186 -0.03 31.40 15.24
CA ALA A 186 0.20 31.16 13.82
C ALA A 186 -0.74 30.09 13.24
N LEU A 187 -1.05 29.03 13.99
CA LEU A 187 -2.03 28.01 13.58
C LEU A 187 -3.44 28.58 13.52
N GLU A 188 -3.85 29.36 14.53
CA GLU A 188 -5.15 30.04 14.56
C GLU A 188 -5.34 30.93 13.33
N ILE A 189 -4.33 31.74 12.98
CA ILE A 189 -4.36 32.58 11.77
C ILE A 189 -4.50 31.70 10.51
N LEU A 190 -3.77 30.59 10.43
CA LEU A 190 -3.83 29.68 9.27
C LEU A 190 -5.22 29.06 9.09
N ILE A 191 -5.91 28.67 10.18
CA ILE A 191 -7.19 27.96 10.11
C ILE A 191 -8.41 28.89 10.11
N SER A 192 -8.32 30.10 10.65
CA SER A 192 -9.50 30.96 10.78
C SER A 192 -9.83 31.73 9.49
N ASN A 193 -8.94 31.74 8.49
CA ASN A 193 -9.01 32.66 7.34
C ASN A 193 -9.31 34.11 7.74
N ALA A 194 -9.05 34.47 9.00
CA ALA A 194 -9.62 35.67 9.57
C ALA A 194 -8.99 36.86 8.84
N ASP A 195 -9.83 37.83 8.47
CA ASP A 195 -9.34 39.13 8.06
C ASP A 195 -8.36 39.60 9.14
N VAL A 196 -7.09 39.67 8.73
CA VAL A 196 -5.87 39.97 9.51
C VAL A 196 -5.97 41.36 10.19
N GLU A 197 -7.08 42.06 10.01
CA GLU A 197 -7.29 43.46 10.40
C GLU A 197 -7.54 43.67 11.90
N ASP A 198 -7.94 42.64 12.68
CA ASP A 198 -8.26 42.77 14.12
C ASP A 198 -7.42 41.90 15.07
N ALA A 199 -6.54 41.04 14.55
CA ALA A 199 -5.63 40.29 15.41
C ALA A 199 -4.38 41.14 15.68
N ASP A 200 -3.84 41.11 16.91
CA ASP A 200 -2.53 41.69 17.24
C ASP A 200 -1.41 41.00 16.44
N ILE A 201 -1.33 41.31 15.15
CA ILE A 201 -0.38 40.78 14.19
C ILE A 201 0.74 41.80 14.18
N ASP A 202 1.83 41.46 14.87
CA ASP A 202 3.00 42.32 14.91
C ASP A 202 3.65 42.41 13.50
N ASP A 203 4.40 43.49 13.25
CA ASP A 203 5.13 43.77 12.01
C ASP A 203 6.03 42.60 11.52
N SER A 204 6.29 41.61 12.36
CA SER A 204 7.03 40.39 12.03
C SER A 204 6.24 39.39 11.16
N PHE A 205 4.91 39.45 11.12
CA PHE A 205 4.10 38.49 10.37
C PHE A 205 4.44 38.44 8.87
N CYS A 206 4.51 37.23 8.33
CA CYS A 206 4.88 36.96 6.95
C CYS A 206 3.72 36.30 6.21
N GLU A 207 2.91 37.09 5.50
CA GLU A 207 1.75 36.60 4.74
C GLU A 207 2.14 35.56 3.69
N GLU A 208 3.30 35.74 3.03
CA GLU A 208 3.82 34.83 1.99
C GLU A 208 3.93 33.37 2.45
N TYR A 209 4.10 33.14 3.76
CA TYR A 209 4.19 31.78 4.31
C TYR A 209 2.87 31.02 4.20
N PHE A 210 1.73 31.72 4.21
CA PHE A 210 0.41 31.09 4.21
C PHE A 210 -0.29 31.14 2.85
N VAL A 211 0.20 31.93 1.89
CA VAL A 211 -0.27 31.95 0.48
C VAL A 211 -0.41 30.55 -0.16
N PRO A 212 0.46 29.56 0.11
CA PRO A 212 0.31 28.20 -0.39
C PRO A 212 -0.91 27.42 0.09
N PHE A 213 -1.58 27.87 1.15
CA PHE A 213 -2.62 27.11 1.83
C PHE A 213 -4.00 27.64 1.46
N GLN A 214 -4.94 26.71 1.32
CA GLN A 214 -6.35 26.99 1.05
C GLN A 214 -7.19 26.27 2.10
N LEU A 215 -8.18 26.96 2.64
CA LEU A 215 -9.12 26.38 3.59
C LEU A 215 -10.30 25.80 2.81
N GLU A 216 -10.65 24.56 3.14
CA GLU A 216 -11.71 23.82 2.47
C GLU A 216 -12.86 23.58 3.44
N SER A 217 -14.09 23.81 2.95
CA SER A 217 -15.31 23.64 3.74
C SER A 217 -15.67 22.16 3.83
N ARG A 218 -16.43 21.77 4.87
CA ARG A 218 -16.85 20.39 5.08
C ARG A 218 -17.83 19.87 4.01
N ASP A 219 -18.47 20.78 3.27
CA ASP A 219 -19.52 20.46 2.28
C ASP A 219 -18.95 20.28 0.86
N ASP A 220 -17.66 20.50 0.64
CA ASP A 220 -16.95 20.11 -0.57
C ASP A 220 -16.64 18.62 -0.48
N ASP A 221 -17.67 17.78 -0.68
CA ASP A 221 -17.58 16.33 -0.59
C ASP A 221 -16.40 15.80 -1.44
N TYR A 222 -15.43 15.29 -0.69
CA TYR A 222 -14.08 14.94 -1.12
C TYR A 222 -14.09 13.71 -2.04
N PHE A 223 -13.39 13.81 -3.17
CA PHE A 223 -12.91 12.69 -4.02
C PHE A 223 -13.90 11.54 -4.15
N THR A 224 -14.78 11.65 -5.14
CA THR A 224 -15.58 10.49 -5.54
C THR A 224 -14.63 9.38 -6.04
N ASP A 225 -15.05 8.13 -5.93
CA ASP A 225 -14.32 6.97 -6.48
C ASP A 225 -14.05 7.10 -8.01
N GLU A 226 -14.60 8.12 -8.67
CA GLU A 226 -14.39 8.46 -10.07
C GLU A 226 -12.99 9.08 -10.31
N ASP A 227 -12.47 9.88 -9.37
CA ASP A 227 -11.12 10.46 -9.45
C ASP A 227 -10.01 9.39 -9.35
N GLU A 228 -10.27 8.27 -8.63
CA GLU A 228 -9.38 7.10 -8.62
C GLU A 228 -9.47 6.29 -9.92
N GLN A 229 -10.59 6.34 -10.65
CA GLN A 229 -10.84 5.56 -11.87
C GLN A 229 -10.19 6.17 -13.13
N GLU A 230 -10.17 7.50 -13.25
CA GLU A 230 -9.59 8.20 -14.41
C GLU A 230 -8.09 7.84 -14.60
N TYR A 231 -7.35 7.71 -13.50
CA TYR A 231 -5.92 7.35 -13.52
C TYR A 231 -5.66 5.93 -14.06
N VAL A 232 -6.55 4.96 -13.77
CA VAL A 232 -6.37 3.55 -14.17
C VAL A 232 -6.44 3.40 -15.68
N THR A 233 -7.28 4.20 -16.34
CA THR A 233 -7.41 4.15 -17.80
C THR A 233 -6.15 4.61 -18.53
N HIS A 234 -5.41 5.57 -17.97
CA HIS A 234 -4.17 6.08 -18.54
C HIS A 234 -2.92 5.24 -18.19
N SER A 235 -2.91 4.55 -17.05
CA SER A 235 -1.72 3.77 -16.62
C SER A 235 -1.50 2.48 -17.43
N LEU A 236 -2.54 1.92 -18.06
CA LEU A 236 -2.41 0.76 -18.95
C LEU A 236 -1.69 1.09 -20.27
N ASP A 237 -1.55 2.38 -20.61
CA ASP A 237 -0.91 2.84 -21.84
C ASP A 237 0.56 3.29 -21.64
N LEU A 238 1.05 3.45 -20.39
CA LEU A 238 2.33 4.12 -20.11
C LEU A 238 3.47 3.22 -19.61
N ASP A 239 3.23 1.95 -19.27
CA ASP A 239 4.28 1.05 -18.79
C ASP A 239 5.07 0.34 -19.93
N HIS A 240 5.07 0.88 -21.16
CA HIS A 240 5.65 0.17 -22.32
C HIS A 240 6.99 0.66 -22.89
N ASP A 241 7.61 1.75 -22.41
CA ASP A 241 8.77 2.33 -23.11
C ASP A 241 10.00 2.74 -22.25
N HIS A 242 10.29 2.10 -21.10
CA HIS A 242 11.48 2.43 -20.29
C HIS A 242 12.50 1.31 -20.04
N ASP A 243 12.51 0.27 -20.87
CA ASP A 243 13.60 -0.71 -20.91
C ASP A 243 14.28 -0.75 -22.29
N HIS A 244 14.92 0.34 -22.70
CA HIS A 244 16.07 0.27 -23.62
C HIS A 244 16.97 1.50 -23.46
N ASP A 245 18.27 1.22 -23.39
CA ASP A 245 19.43 2.12 -23.55
C ASP A 245 19.97 2.81 -22.29
N HIS A 246 20.84 2.09 -21.57
CA HIS A 246 22.15 2.62 -21.14
C HIS A 246 23.12 1.47 -20.78
N GLU A 247 23.58 0.72 -21.80
CA GLU A 247 24.88 0.04 -21.73
C GLU A 247 25.95 0.97 -22.29
N HIS A 248 26.59 1.76 -21.43
CA HIS A 248 27.92 2.31 -21.71
C HIS A 248 28.86 1.99 -20.56
N ASN A 249 29.63 0.92 -20.79
CA ASN A 249 30.86 0.59 -20.10
C ASN A 249 31.92 1.66 -20.43
N PRO A 250 32.76 2.05 -19.47
CA PRO A 250 34.18 2.06 -19.80
C PRO A 250 35.03 1.34 -18.75
N SER A 251 35.92 0.55 -19.33
CA SER A 251 37.11 -0.10 -18.80
C SER A 251 37.90 0.71 -17.77
N HIS A 252 38.21 0.04 -16.66
CA HIS A 252 39.58 -0.28 -16.21
C HIS A 252 40.71 0.66 -16.69
N ASP A 253 41.33 1.38 -15.76
CA ASP A 253 42.79 1.54 -15.71
C ASP A 253 43.28 1.82 -14.27
N HIS A 254 44.48 1.28 -14.00
CA HIS A 254 45.14 1.15 -12.70
C HIS A 254 45.95 2.39 -12.27
N TYR A 255 46.12 2.53 -10.93
CA TYR A 255 47.26 3.06 -10.15
C TYR A 255 48.10 4.26 -10.66
N HIS A 256 48.23 5.31 -9.84
CA HIS A 256 49.51 5.63 -9.17
C HIS A 256 49.40 6.73 -8.08
N ASP A 257 50.38 6.65 -7.18
CA ASP A 257 50.65 7.35 -5.93
C ASP A 257 50.89 8.87 -5.97
N ASN A 258 50.85 9.42 -4.75
CA ASN A 258 51.66 10.54 -4.23
C ASN A 258 51.44 11.94 -4.80
N CYS A 259 50.86 12.81 -3.97
CA CYS A 259 51.22 14.22 -3.95
C CYS A 259 51.70 14.58 -2.53
N ALA A 260 53.01 14.49 -2.36
CA ALA A 260 53.75 15.33 -1.44
C ALA A 260 53.73 16.78 -1.99
N GLU A 261 53.84 17.75 -1.09
CA GLU A 261 53.82 19.22 -1.33
C GLU A 261 52.46 19.89 -1.15
N CYS A 262 52.10 20.14 0.13
CA CYS A 262 51.50 21.39 0.57
C CYS A 262 52.03 21.65 1.98
N GLY A 263 53.20 22.27 2.06
CA GLY A 263 53.82 22.73 3.30
C GLY A 263 53.47 24.19 3.61
N ASP A 264 53.41 24.43 4.91
CA ASP A 264 53.80 25.62 5.68
C ASP A 264 52.89 26.86 5.82
N GLY A 265 52.76 27.25 7.10
CA GLY A 265 52.55 28.63 7.57
C GLY A 265 51.53 28.75 8.72
N HIS A 266 51.84 28.33 9.95
CA HIS A 266 52.31 29.14 11.10
C HIS A 266 51.26 30.03 11.82
N ASP A 267 51.06 29.73 13.12
CA ASP A 267 51.02 30.63 14.31
C ASP A 267 50.12 29.98 15.39
N GLU A 268 50.65 29.29 16.41
CA GLU A 268 51.36 29.79 17.61
C GLU A 268 50.48 30.69 18.51
N PHE A 269 49.78 30.07 19.47
CA PHE A 269 49.52 30.68 20.78
C PHE A 269 49.43 29.60 21.86
N GLN A 270 50.31 29.75 22.85
CA GLN A 270 50.42 28.97 24.07
C GLN A 270 49.38 29.43 25.12
N HIS A 271 49.06 28.55 26.06
CA HIS A 271 48.63 28.73 27.47
C HIS A 271 47.58 27.66 27.80
N GLU A 272 47.51 27.04 28.96
CA GLU A 272 48.42 26.73 30.06
C GLU A 272 47.63 25.71 30.91
N HIS A 273 48.34 24.95 31.74
CA HIS A 273 47.81 23.93 32.65
C HIS A 273 46.65 24.44 33.52
N HIS A 274 45.64 23.59 33.72
CA HIS A 274 45.05 23.42 35.06
C HIS A 274 44.50 22.00 35.22
N GLU A 275 45.27 21.21 35.96
CA GLU A 275 44.79 20.06 36.72
C GLU A 275 43.86 20.60 37.82
N ASN A 276 42.74 19.93 38.05
CA ASN A 276 42.05 19.93 39.33
C ASN A 276 41.29 18.61 39.46
N GLU A 277 41.93 17.71 40.21
CA GLU A 277 41.34 16.59 40.90
C GLU A 277 40.39 17.12 41.99
N CYS A 278 39.19 16.55 42.09
CA CYS A 278 38.45 16.51 43.35
C CYS A 278 37.64 15.20 43.39
N ASP A 279 38.27 14.18 43.96
CA ASP A 279 37.58 13.12 44.68
C ASP A 279 36.94 13.72 45.95
N GLU A 280 35.76 13.23 46.34
CA GLU A 280 35.36 12.92 47.73
C GLU A 280 33.84 12.68 47.79
N ASP A 281 33.49 11.39 47.92
CA ASP A 281 32.57 10.83 48.92
C ASP A 281 31.35 11.66 49.38
N CYS A 282 30.15 11.22 48.99
CA CYS A 282 28.97 11.45 49.81
C CYS A 282 28.00 10.27 49.73
N ASP A 283 28.28 9.27 50.57
CA ASP A 283 27.29 8.33 51.08
C ASP A 283 26.31 9.09 52.00
N CYS A 284 25.02 9.14 51.66
CA CYS A 284 23.99 9.29 52.67
C CYS A 284 22.87 8.27 52.48
N GLU A 285 22.96 7.23 53.30
CA GLU A 285 21.93 6.26 53.59
C GLU A 285 20.87 6.84 54.55
N TYR A 286 19.61 6.40 54.35
CA TYR A 286 18.47 6.30 55.28
C TYR A 286 18.13 7.47 56.21
N LEU A 287 16.92 8.05 56.00
CA LEU A 287 15.94 8.25 57.08
C LEU A 287 14.51 8.02 56.55
N ASP A 288 13.78 7.21 57.30
CA ASP A 288 12.37 6.83 57.14
C ASP A 288 11.41 7.99 57.42
N ASP A 289 10.19 7.84 56.86
CA ASP A 289 8.86 8.19 57.36
C ASP A 289 8.66 9.53 58.10
N ASP A 290 7.85 10.41 57.50
CA ASP A 290 6.63 10.86 58.17
C ASP A 290 5.64 11.47 57.17
N GLU A 291 4.40 11.03 57.33
CA GLU A 291 3.18 11.47 56.67
C GLU A 291 2.95 12.98 56.84
N HIS A 292 2.63 13.68 55.74
CA HIS A 292 1.60 14.71 55.78
C HIS A 292 0.92 14.83 54.42
N ASP A 293 -0.34 14.40 54.42
CA ASP A 293 -1.40 14.75 53.49
C ASP A 293 -1.59 16.28 53.38
N ASP A 294 -2.27 16.66 52.29
CA ASP A 294 -2.89 17.94 51.99
C ASP A 294 -2.00 19.00 51.33
N ASP A 295 -1.90 18.96 49.99
CA ASP A 295 -1.83 20.17 49.16
C ASP A 295 -2.37 19.91 47.74
N GLU A 296 -3.68 20.16 47.62
CA GLU A 296 -4.35 20.85 46.50
C GLU A 296 -3.81 20.60 45.08
N VAL A 297 -4.29 19.52 44.47
CA VAL A 297 -4.28 19.37 43.01
C VAL A 297 -5.18 20.46 42.41
N PHE A 298 -4.59 21.52 41.88
CA PHE A 298 -5.22 22.40 40.90
C PHE A 298 -5.52 21.58 39.63
N MET A 299 -6.65 20.89 39.63
CA MET A 299 -7.31 20.38 38.43
C MET A 299 -7.88 21.58 37.68
N ASP A 300 -7.12 22.10 36.71
CA ASP A 300 -7.68 22.99 35.69
C ASP A 300 -8.58 22.14 34.79
N ASP A 301 -9.88 22.18 35.10
CA ASP A 301 -10.98 21.52 34.43
C ASP A 301 -11.19 22.16 33.03
N HIS A 302 -10.34 21.83 32.06
CA HIS A 302 -10.65 22.01 30.65
C HIS A 302 -11.45 20.82 30.13
N HIS A 303 -12.75 20.88 30.41
CA HIS A 303 -13.75 20.08 29.74
C HIS A 303 -13.61 20.20 28.21
N HIS A 304 -13.06 19.15 27.59
CA HIS A 304 -13.25 18.88 26.17
C HIS A 304 -14.72 18.52 25.95
N HIS A 305 -15.54 19.54 25.63
CA HIS A 305 -16.88 19.31 25.09
C HIS A 305 -16.76 18.79 23.66
N ASN A 306 -16.75 17.48 23.55
CA ASN A 306 -17.04 16.78 22.31
C ASN A 306 -18.55 16.98 22.03
N GLY A 307 -18.87 17.91 21.14
CA GLY A 307 -20.14 18.00 20.40
C GLY A 307 -21.44 17.67 21.14
N LYS A 308 -21.94 18.58 21.98
CA LYS A 308 -23.39 18.76 22.17
C LYS A 308 -23.69 20.15 22.73
N CYS A 309 -24.20 21.04 21.89
CA CYS A 309 -24.76 22.32 22.31
C CYS A 309 -26.04 22.06 23.11
N CYS A 310 -25.98 22.24 24.43
CA CYS A 310 -27.11 22.09 25.35
C CYS A 310 -27.69 23.47 25.71
N TYR A 311 -28.25 24.20 24.76
CA TYR A 311 -29.17 25.29 25.07
C TYR A 311 -30.27 25.33 24.01
N GLU A 312 -31.44 24.84 24.37
CA GLU A 312 -32.67 24.99 23.59
C GLU A 312 -33.03 26.48 23.55
N GLY A 313 -32.83 27.13 22.40
CA GLY A 313 -33.37 28.48 22.16
C GLY A 313 -32.43 29.53 21.58
N ALA A 314 -31.21 29.20 21.16
CA ALA A 314 -30.41 30.09 20.33
C ALA A 314 -30.14 29.41 18.98
N ASP A 315 -30.55 30.05 17.89
CA ASP A 315 -30.10 29.73 16.54
C ASP A 315 -28.57 29.93 16.51
N CYS A 316 -27.83 28.88 16.81
CA CYS A 316 -26.38 28.88 16.78
C CYS A 316 -25.95 28.75 15.32
N GLU A 317 -25.69 29.89 14.69
CA GLU A 317 -24.95 30.00 13.43
C GLU A 317 -23.50 29.51 13.64
N LEU A 318 -23.30 28.22 13.92
CA LEU A 318 -22.00 27.55 13.72
C LEU A 318 -21.83 27.30 12.22
N ILE A 319 -21.73 28.40 11.47
CA ILE A 319 -21.34 28.39 10.07
C ILE A 319 -19.86 28.03 10.02
N GLY A 320 -19.56 26.80 9.60
CA GLY A 320 -18.42 26.47 8.76
C GLY A 320 -17.01 26.79 9.26
N GLN A 321 -16.61 26.30 10.45
CA GLN A 321 -15.17 26.18 10.70
C GLN A 321 -14.56 25.22 9.66
N PRO A 322 -13.43 25.59 9.02
CA PRO A 322 -12.82 24.71 8.04
C PRO A 322 -12.37 23.43 8.74
N SER A 323 -12.72 22.31 8.14
CA SER A 323 -12.32 20.99 8.64
C SER A 323 -10.96 20.56 8.08
N HIS A 324 -10.53 21.21 7.01
CA HIS A 324 -9.34 20.86 6.27
C HIS A 324 -8.53 22.08 5.84
N VAL A 325 -7.21 21.90 5.80
CA VAL A 325 -6.22 22.83 5.25
C VAL A 325 -5.52 22.13 4.10
N SER A 326 -5.62 22.69 2.90
CA SER A 326 -5.06 22.14 1.66
C SER A 326 -3.82 22.90 1.26
N CYS A 327 -2.69 22.22 1.13
CA CYS A 327 -1.46 22.81 0.64
C CYS A 327 -1.36 22.69 -0.88
N ALA A 328 -0.93 23.75 -1.56
CA ALA A 328 -0.63 23.71 -2.99
C ALA A 328 0.35 22.56 -3.30
N LEU A 329 0.00 21.68 -4.24
CA LEU A 329 0.78 20.45 -4.55
C LEU A 329 2.25 20.70 -4.87
N ARG A 330 2.56 21.86 -5.48
CA ARG A 330 3.93 22.28 -5.81
C ARG A 330 4.77 22.62 -4.56
N GLN A 331 4.11 22.99 -3.46
CA GLN A 331 4.75 23.41 -2.21
C GLN A 331 5.01 22.25 -1.25
N VAL A 332 4.32 21.12 -1.40
CA VAL A 332 4.49 19.95 -0.53
C VAL A 332 5.96 19.47 -0.45
N PRO A 333 6.69 19.26 -1.56
CA PRO A 333 8.10 18.85 -1.48
C PRO A 333 8.98 19.89 -0.79
N HIS A 334 8.71 21.17 -1.00
CA HIS A 334 9.48 22.27 -0.39
C HIS A 334 9.27 22.32 1.13
N LEU A 335 8.04 22.14 1.62
CA LEU A 335 7.75 22.06 3.06
C LEU A 335 8.40 20.84 3.70
N ILE A 336 8.38 19.69 3.02
CA ILE A 336 9.04 18.48 3.51
C ILE A 336 10.56 18.71 3.60
N ARG A 337 11.19 19.24 2.54
CA ARG A 337 12.62 19.56 2.55
C ARG A 337 12.97 20.51 3.70
N ARG A 338 12.20 21.59 3.86
CA ARG A 338 12.37 22.55 4.95
C ARG A 338 12.38 21.87 6.32
N ALA A 339 11.44 20.96 6.55
CA ALA A 339 11.34 20.21 7.80
C ALA A 339 12.51 19.26 8.03
N VAL A 340 12.97 18.56 6.99
CA VAL A 340 14.14 17.67 7.04
C VAL A 340 15.41 18.48 7.38
N GLU A 341 15.65 19.58 6.68
CA GLU A 341 16.79 20.47 6.96
C GLU A 341 16.73 21.04 8.38
N ALA A 342 15.52 21.30 8.90
CA ALA A 342 15.34 21.74 10.28
C ALA A 342 15.72 20.64 11.29
N ASP A 343 15.36 19.38 11.03
CA ASP A 343 15.74 18.26 11.89
C ASP A 343 17.23 17.95 11.84
N GLU A 344 17.86 18.04 10.66
CA GLU A 344 19.30 17.89 10.49
C GLU A 344 20.06 18.98 11.26
N ARG A 345 19.60 20.23 11.21
CA ARG A 345 20.19 21.32 12.02
C ARG A 345 20.12 21.02 13.51
N ASP A 346 18.98 20.52 14.00
CA ASP A 346 18.85 20.15 15.40
C ASP A 346 19.75 18.98 15.78
N GLU A 347 19.92 18.01 14.88
CA GLU A 347 20.80 16.87 15.11
C GLU A 347 22.26 17.29 15.19
N VAL A 348 22.69 18.20 14.32
CA VAL A 348 24.03 18.80 14.38
C VAL A 348 24.22 19.62 15.65
N ALA A 349 23.23 20.41 16.07
CA ALA A 349 23.30 21.19 17.31
C ALA A 349 23.40 20.28 18.54
N ARG A 350 22.58 19.22 18.61
CA ARG A 350 22.62 18.20 19.66
C ARG A 350 23.97 17.48 19.70
N ALA A 351 24.53 17.11 18.55
CA ALA A 351 25.86 16.50 18.47
C ALA A 351 26.98 17.40 18.99
N LYS A 352 26.78 18.73 18.94
CA LYS A 352 27.71 19.74 19.49
C LYS A 352 27.44 20.08 20.96
N GLY A 353 26.52 19.39 21.63
CA GLY A 353 26.16 19.65 23.03
C GLY A 353 25.45 20.99 23.26
N GLN A 354 24.92 21.61 22.20
CA GLN A 354 24.11 22.82 22.33
C GLN A 354 22.72 22.46 22.84
N SER A 355 22.14 23.31 23.71
CA SER A 355 20.74 23.14 24.12
C SER A 355 19.85 23.10 22.88
N SER A 356 18.92 22.13 22.84
CA SER A 356 17.93 22.04 21.76
C SER A 356 16.67 22.85 22.05
N ASP A 357 16.70 23.75 23.04
CA ASP A 357 15.57 24.61 23.37
C ASP A 357 15.26 25.50 22.17
N ARG A 358 14.21 25.14 21.44
CA ARG A 358 13.76 25.93 20.30
C ARG A 358 12.92 27.10 20.82
N HIS A 359 13.24 28.28 20.30
CA HIS A 359 12.53 29.50 20.60
C HIS A 359 11.90 30.07 19.32
N ALA A 360 10.73 30.67 19.47
CA ALA A 360 10.01 31.42 18.46
C ALA A 360 9.53 32.74 19.09
N PRO A 361 10.45 33.68 19.40
CA PRO A 361 10.11 34.90 20.11
C PRO A 361 9.18 35.82 19.31
N THR A 362 9.19 35.74 17.98
CA THR A 362 8.30 36.51 17.11
C THR A 362 7.19 35.66 16.49
N LEU A 363 6.10 36.30 16.04
CA LEU A 363 5.04 35.61 15.31
C LEU A 363 5.58 34.98 14.01
N LYS A 364 6.51 35.66 13.31
CA LYS A 364 7.21 35.11 12.14
C LYS A 364 7.90 33.79 12.39
N GLU A 365 8.61 33.70 13.49
CA GLU A 365 9.30 32.46 13.89
C GLU A 365 8.29 31.41 14.32
N GLY A 366 7.17 31.83 14.92
CA GLY A 366 6.01 30.98 15.18
C GLY A 366 5.46 30.34 13.89
N GLN A 367 5.26 31.14 12.84
CA GLN A 367 4.85 30.65 11.53
C GLN A 367 5.90 29.72 10.92
N SER A 368 7.18 30.09 11.01
CA SER A 368 8.30 29.26 10.52
C SER A 368 8.30 27.87 11.16
N GLU A 369 8.04 27.80 12.47
CA GLU A 369 7.99 26.52 13.18
C GLU A 369 6.73 25.72 12.86
N LEU A 370 5.58 26.38 12.69
CA LEU A 370 4.38 25.75 12.19
C LEU A 370 4.62 25.10 10.82
N LEU A 371 5.30 25.79 9.90
CA LEU A 371 5.66 25.24 8.59
C LEU A 371 6.59 24.02 8.70
N ASN A 372 7.53 24.02 9.65
CA ASN A 372 8.38 22.85 9.93
C ASN A 372 7.51 21.67 10.40
N CYS A 373 6.56 21.91 11.30
CA CYS A 373 5.63 20.90 11.79
C CYS A 373 4.76 20.32 10.64
N ILE A 374 4.19 21.19 9.80
CA ILE A 374 3.42 20.80 8.61
C ILE A 374 4.28 19.94 7.68
N GLY A 375 5.53 20.33 7.42
CA GLY A 375 6.46 19.55 6.59
C GLY A 375 6.71 18.14 7.12
N LYS A 376 6.89 17.96 8.44
CA LYS A 376 7.03 16.63 9.07
C LYS A 376 5.76 15.79 8.94
N LEU A 377 4.60 16.41 9.13
CA LEU A 377 3.31 15.75 8.99
C LEU A 377 3.09 15.29 7.55
N LEU A 378 3.33 16.17 6.57
CA LEU A 378 3.25 15.85 5.15
C LEU A 378 4.21 14.72 4.75
N GLN A 379 5.45 14.73 5.25
CA GLN A 379 6.42 13.67 4.98
C GLN A 379 5.91 12.31 5.46
N THR A 380 5.35 12.26 6.67
CA THR A 380 4.80 11.04 7.27
C THR A 380 3.60 10.56 6.46
N ARG A 381 2.63 11.44 6.17
CA ARG A 381 1.45 11.11 5.35
C ARG A 381 1.81 10.64 3.95
N MET A 382 2.79 11.28 3.32
CA MET A 382 3.27 10.91 1.99
C MET A 382 3.84 9.50 2.01
N ARG A 383 4.73 9.20 2.97
CA ARG A 383 5.33 7.88 3.11
C ARG A 383 4.27 6.80 3.37
N ASP A 384 3.36 7.04 4.30
CA ASP A 384 2.33 6.08 4.68
C ASP A 384 1.34 5.84 3.54
N SER A 385 0.87 6.91 2.89
CA SER A 385 -0.04 6.80 1.74
C SER A 385 0.61 6.08 0.57
N TRP A 386 1.90 6.34 0.31
CA TRP A 386 2.66 5.64 -0.73
C TRP A 386 2.82 4.15 -0.43
N ILE A 387 3.22 3.79 0.80
CA ILE A 387 3.37 2.39 1.20
C ILE A 387 2.01 1.68 1.10
N MET A 388 0.92 2.29 1.58
CA MET A 388 -0.43 1.72 1.46
C MET A 388 -0.83 1.53 0.00
N HIS A 389 -0.52 2.48 -0.89
CA HIS A 389 -0.76 2.34 -2.32
C HIS A 389 0.02 1.17 -2.93
N LEU A 390 1.32 1.05 -2.61
CA LEU A 390 2.15 -0.05 -3.10
C LEU A 390 1.68 -1.41 -2.57
N VAL A 391 1.25 -1.48 -1.31
CA VAL A 391 0.66 -2.70 -0.71
C VAL A 391 -0.63 -3.07 -1.44
N LYS A 392 -1.52 -2.10 -1.71
CA LYS A 392 -2.77 -2.32 -2.47
C LYS A 392 -2.45 -2.85 -3.87
N ARG A 393 -1.57 -2.16 -4.61
CA ARG A 393 -1.13 -2.60 -5.96
C ARG A 393 -0.55 -4.01 -5.95
N GLN A 394 0.35 -4.31 -5.01
CA GLN A 394 0.93 -5.65 -4.88
C GLN A 394 -0.14 -6.70 -4.58
N THR A 395 -1.11 -6.38 -3.71
CA THR A 395 -2.20 -7.26 -3.34
C THR A 395 -3.09 -7.56 -4.55
N ASP A 396 -3.47 -6.53 -5.32
CA ASP A 396 -4.28 -6.67 -6.54
C ASP A 396 -3.61 -7.57 -7.58
N GLU A 397 -2.30 -7.40 -7.78
CA GLU A 397 -1.57 -8.22 -8.74
C GLU A 397 -1.43 -9.70 -8.29
N ILE A 398 -1.18 -9.96 -6.99
CA ILE A 398 -1.13 -11.34 -6.48
C ILE A 398 -2.53 -11.96 -6.55
N LEU A 399 -3.56 -11.20 -6.22
CA LEU A 399 -4.94 -11.66 -6.28
C LEU A 399 -5.35 -11.99 -7.72
N LEU A 400 -5.01 -11.13 -8.68
CA LEU A 400 -5.21 -11.39 -10.12
C LEU A 400 -4.50 -12.68 -10.55
N TRP A 401 -3.23 -12.86 -10.16
CA TRP A 401 -2.49 -14.09 -10.45
C TRP A 401 -3.20 -15.32 -9.86
N LEU A 402 -3.65 -15.27 -8.61
CA LEU A 402 -4.35 -16.39 -7.95
C LEU A 402 -5.70 -16.72 -8.61
N ILE A 403 -6.47 -15.71 -8.98
CA ILE A 403 -7.75 -15.85 -9.68
C ILE A 403 -7.53 -16.54 -11.03
N LEU A 404 -6.56 -16.07 -11.82
CA LEU A 404 -6.21 -16.68 -13.10
C LEU A 404 -5.67 -18.11 -12.92
N SER A 405 -4.86 -18.37 -11.88
CA SER A 405 -4.39 -19.73 -11.55
C SER A 405 -5.57 -20.66 -11.25
N CYS A 406 -6.58 -20.16 -10.53
CA CYS A 406 -7.80 -20.93 -10.26
C CYS A 406 -8.54 -21.27 -11.55
N MET A 407 -8.73 -20.29 -12.44
CA MET A 407 -9.39 -20.49 -13.73
C MET A 407 -8.62 -21.46 -14.63
N ARG A 408 -7.28 -21.38 -14.67
CA ARG A 408 -6.43 -22.35 -15.41
C ARG A 408 -6.67 -23.76 -14.88
N THR A 409 -6.63 -23.93 -13.56
CA THR A 409 -6.86 -25.23 -12.90
C THR A 409 -8.26 -25.77 -13.18
N ASN A 410 -9.27 -24.90 -13.34
CA ASN A 410 -10.62 -25.31 -13.73
C ASN A 410 -10.65 -25.86 -15.16
N VAL A 411 -10.00 -25.17 -16.12
CA VAL A 411 -9.87 -25.65 -17.51
C VAL A 411 -9.16 -27.00 -17.55
N GLU A 412 -8.03 -27.14 -16.85
CA GLU A 412 -7.26 -28.38 -16.80
C GLU A 412 -8.09 -29.54 -16.22
N ARG A 413 -8.87 -29.30 -15.15
CA ARG A 413 -9.76 -30.31 -14.56
C ARG A 413 -10.84 -30.79 -15.52
N VAL A 414 -11.49 -29.87 -16.25
CA VAL A 414 -12.54 -30.25 -17.21
C VAL A 414 -11.94 -31.02 -18.38
N ILE A 415 -10.77 -30.63 -18.88
CA ILE A 415 -10.07 -31.36 -19.94
C ILE A 415 -9.68 -32.77 -19.48
N GLN A 416 -9.11 -32.91 -18.28
CA GLN A 416 -8.77 -34.22 -17.73
C GLN A 416 -10.00 -35.12 -17.57
N TYR A 417 -11.12 -34.56 -17.12
CA TYR A 417 -12.39 -35.27 -17.00
C TYR A 417 -12.91 -35.74 -18.37
N ASN A 418 -12.90 -34.88 -19.38
CA ASN A 418 -13.35 -35.22 -20.73
C ASN A 418 -12.48 -36.32 -21.36
N VAL A 419 -11.15 -36.21 -21.26
CA VAL A 419 -10.22 -37.24 -21.74
C VAL A 419 -10.42 -38.57 -21.01
N GLY A 420 -10.64 -38.53 -19.70
CA GLY A 420 -10.93 -39.74 -18.91
C GLY A 420 -12.24 -40.42 -19.33
N ASN A 421 -13.27 -39.63 -19.61
CA ASN A 421 -14.55 -40.15 -20.11
C ASN A 421 -14.43 -40.77 -21.50
N GLU A 422 -13.68 -40.14 -22.42
CA GLU A 422 -13.43 -40.72 -23.75
C GLU A 422 -12.70 -42.07 -23.65
N ALA A 423 -11.70 -42.18 -22.78
CA ALA A 423 -11.01 -43.45 -22.53
C ALA A 423 -11.95 -44.52 -21.98
N LEU A 424 -12.83 -44.16 -21.03
CA LEU A 424 -13.83 -45.06 -20.47
C LEU A 424 -14.84 -45.52 -21.53
N ILE A 425 -15.32 -44.61 -22.38
CA ILE A 425 -16.23 -44.93 -23.48
C ILE A 425 -15.57 -45.92 -24.45
N SER A 426 -14.31 -45.68 -24.84
CA SER A 426 -13.55 -46.58 -25.71
C SER A 426 -13.44 -48.00 -25.12
N LEU A 427 -13.17 -48.12 -23.82
CA LEU A 427 -13.12 -49.42 -23.13
C LEU A 427 -14.47 -50.14 -23.11
N LEU A 428 -15.57 -49.39 -22.90
CA LEU A 428 -16.92 -49.95 -22.93
C LEU A 428 -17.32 -50.43 -24.33
N GLU A 429 -16.92 -49.70 -25.38
CA GLU A 429 -17.14 -50.11 -26.77
C GLU A 429 -16.35 -51.37 -27.14
N GLU A 430 -15.07 -51.45 -26.74
CA GLU A 430 -14.24 -52.64 -26.92
C GLU A 430 -14.85 -53.87 -26.23
N GLU A 431 -15.31 -53.73 -24.99
CA GLU A 431 -15.95 -54.81 -24.25
C GLU A 431 -17.29 -55.23 -24.88
N ALA A 432 -18.10 -54.27 -25.35
CA ALA A 432 -19.33 -54.56 -26.08
C ALA A 432 -19.05 -55.35 -27.36
N ASP A 433 -17.98 -55.01 -28.09
CA ASP A 433 -17.57 -55.73 -29.29
C ASP A 433 -16.99 -57.11 -28.99
N ASN A 434 -16.28 -57.27 -27.87
CA ASN A 434 -15.83 -58.57 -27.37
C ASN A 434 -17.01 -59.48 -27.00
N ILE A 435 -18.04 -58.93 -26.36
CA ILE A 435 -19.30 -59.62 -26.06
C ILE A 435 -20.03 -60.02 -27.36
N LYS A 436 -20.11 -59.13 -28.36
CA LYS A 436 -20.70 -59.47 -29.67
C LYS A 436 -19.92 -60.57 -30.37
N LYS A 437 -18.58 -60.49 -30.39
CA LYS A 437 -17.69 -61.51 -30.98
C LYS A 437 -17.81 -62.86 -30.27
N SER A 438 -17.89 -62.89 -28.93
CA SER A 438 -18.04 -64.12 -28.15
C SER A 438 -19.42 -64.77 -28.36
N LYS A 439 -20.51 -63.98 -28.43
CA LYS A 439 -21.86 -64.47 -28.80
C LYS A 439 -21.88 -65.07 -30.20
N LYS A 440 -21.19 -64.46 -31.18
CA LYS A 440 -21.07 -64.97 -32.56
C LYS A 440 -20.26 -66.28 -32.61
N LYS A 441 -19.18 -66.40 -31.83
CA LYS A 441 -18.40 -67.66 -31.67
C LYS A 441 -19.24 -68.77 -31.01
N LYS A 442 -20.01 -68.48 -29.95
CA LYS A 442 -20.93 -69.45 -29.31
C LYS A 442 -22.02 -69.94 -30.28
N LYS A 443 -22.61 -69.05 -31.09
CA LYS A 443 -23.58 -69.45 -32.15
C LYS A 443 -22.95 -70.36 -33.21
N LYS A 444 -21.71 -70.08 -33.66
CA LYS A 444 -20.99 -70.96 -34.60
C LYS A 444 -20.68 -72.34 -34.01
N LYS A 445 -20.28 -72.44 -32.73
CA LYS A 445 -20.07 -73.73 -32.05
C LYS A 445 -21.37 -74.55 -31.92
N LYS A 446 -22.50 -73.92 -31.56
CA LYS A 446 -23.81 -74.61 -31.53
C LYS A 446 -24.26 -75.13 -32.91
N LYS A 447 -23.97 -74.41 -34.00
CA LYS A 447 -24.24 -74.88 -35.37
C LYS A 447 -23.34 -76.06 -35.79
N LYS A 448 -22.10 -76.14 -35.33
CA LYS A 448 -21.20 -77.29 -35.59
C LYS A 448 -21.61 -78.53 -34.80
N GLY A 449 -22.04 -78.40 -33.54
CA GLY A 449 -22.50 -79.53 -32.72
C GLY A 449 -23.81 -80.17 -33.21
N LYS A 450 -24.70 -79.41 -33.86
CA LYS A 450 -25.90 -79.96 -34.50
C LYS A 450 -25.61 -80.77 -35.77
N LYS A 451 -24.51 -80.45 -36.47
CA LYS A 451 -24.11 -81.14 -37.72
C LYS A 451 -23.40 -82.48 -37.49
N SER A 452 -22.87 -82.72 -36.28
CA SER A 452 -22.25 -84.01 -35.89
C SER A 452 -23.24 -85.01 -35.28
N GLN A 453 -24.47 -84.58 -34.97
CA GLN A 453 -25.50 -85.46 -34.39
C GLN A 453 -26.37 -86.12 -35.48
N ASP A 454 -26.46 -85.54 -36.68
CA ASP A 454 -27.17 -86.13 -37.83
C ASP A 454 -26.34 -87.17 -38.60
N SER A 455 -25.04 -87.34 -38.30
CA SER A 455 -24.17 -88.31 -38.97
C SER A 455 -23.99 -89.64 -38.21
N ASN A 456 -24.70 -89.84 -37.08
CA ASN A 456 -24.55 -91.03 -36.23
C ASN A 456 -25.83 -91.87 -36.11
N ASN A 457 -26.78 -91.72 -37.04
CA ASN A 457 -28.05 -92.45 -37.07
C ASN A 457 -28.29 -93.23 -38.38
N GLY A 458 -27.20 -93.61 -39.06
CA GLY A 458 -27.22 -94.48 -40.24
C GLY A 458 -26.11 -95.51 -40.16
N GLY A 459 -26.35 -96.57 -39.39
CA GLY A 459 -25.50 -97.74 -39.23
C GLY A 459 -26.35 -98.92 -38.80
#